data_AF-A0A2T4VBU4-F1
#
_entry.id   AF-A0A2T4VBU4-F1
#
_cell.length_a   1.000
_cell.length_b   1.000
_cell.length_c   1.000
_cell.angle_alpha   90.00
_cell.angle_beta   90.00
_cell.angle_gamma   90.00
#
_symmetry.space_group_name_H-M   'P 1'
#
loop_
_entity.id
_entity.type
_entity.pdbx_description
1 polymer ?
#
loop_
_entity_poly.entity_id
_entity_poly.type
_entity_poly.pdbx_seq_one_letter_code
_entity_poly.pdbx_strand_id
1 'polypeptide(L)'
;MGSETRGTHTESPPQRSPRTSPRWEGPAAALGGLLWFLYYAVDVWAGLQTGQVASSDLNATPLSWLGFSSFGGGLLFLDFALVGLPLRLQGRARWPARGALVLAALALTASTLYSLLLSGLTGSVRLVQEFGAIGVLSSCVSATFLGIAMGREATLPRPASTLLRSFGGLMVALLILSNFHGPFPAYAMDGLPFGIAGLVWIFLGSVLWRTPPVFRAPAAAD
;
A
#
# COMPACT_ATOMS: atom_id res chain seq x y z
N MET A 1 64.92 12.06 -31.79
CA MET A 1 63.63 11.55 -32.31
C MET A 1 63.11 10.52 -31.32
N GLY A 2 62.35 10.98 -30.32
CA GLY A 2 61.72 10.11 -29.31
C GLY A 2 60.26 9.92 -29.67
N SER A 3 59.86 8.69 -29.95
CA SER A 3 58.47 8.33 -30.23
C SER A 3 57.71 8.20 -28.91
N GLU A 4 56.83 9.16 -28.63
CA GLU A 4 55.87 9.09 -27.53
C GLU A 4 54.84 7.98 -27.79
N THR A 5 54.92 6.91 -26.99
CA THR A 5 53.87 5.90 -26.85
C THR A 5 52.69 6.52 -26.10
N ARG A 6 51.69 7.02 -26.84
CA ARG A 6 50.39 7.41 -26.30
C ARG A 6 49.62 6.15 -25.88
N GLY A 7 49.75 5.78 -24.61
CA GLY A 7 48.88 4.78 -23.98
C GLY A 7 47.45 5.30 -23.96
N THR A 8 46.59 4.69 -24.77
CA THR A 8 45.14 4.87 -24.68
C THR A 8 44.65 4.18 -23.41
N HIS A 9 44.61 4.93 -22.31
CA HIS A 9 43.87 4.54 -21.11
C HIS A 9 42.37 4.49 -21.47
N THR A 10 41.88 3.30 -21.81
CA THR A 10 40.46 2.98 -21.82
C THR A 10 39.99 3.00 -20.36
N GLU A 11 39.58 4.17 -19.86
CA GLU A 11 38.80 4.25 -18.62
C GLU A 11 37.51 3.46 -18.83
N SER A 12 37.44 2.29 -18.19
CA SER A 12 36.21 1.52 -18.11
C SER A 12 35.20 2.37 -17.33
N PRO A 13 34.00 2.65 -17.88
CA PRO A 13 33.03 3.50 -17.20
C PRO A 13 32.71 2.91 -15.82
N PRO A 14 32.54 3.74 -14.78
CA PRO A 14 32.32 3.28 -13.43
C PRO A 14 31.08 2.38 -13.38
N GLN A 15 31.33 1.10 -13.13
CA GLN A 15 30.32 0.07 -12.92
C GLN A 15 29.55 0.45 -11.65
N ARG A 16 28.43 1.19 -11.79
CA ARG A 16 27.55 1.48 -10.65
C ARG A 16 27.05 0.14 -10.13
N SER A 17 27.46 -0.18 -8.89
CA SER A 17 26.98 -1.35 -8.18
C SER A 17 25.46 -1.42 -8.25
N PRO A 18 24.87 -2.59 -8.53
CA PRO A 18 23.43 -2.73 -8.52
C PRO A 18 22.93 -2.36 -7.12
N ARG A 19 22.22 -1.24 -7.02
CA ARG A 19 21.51 -0.88 -5.78
C ARG A 19 20.47 -1.96 -5.54
N THR A 20 20.78 -2.93 -4.69
CA THR A 20 19.82 -3.91 -4.19
C THR A 20 18.80 -3.16 -3.34
N SER A 21 17.74 -2.66 -3.99
CA SER A 21 16.60 -2.11 -3.25
C SER A 21 16.01 -3.24 -2.41
N PRO A 22 15.86 -3.04 -1.10
CA PRO A 22 15.36 -4.09 -0.23
C PRO A 22 13.91 -4.44 -0.61
N ARG A 23 13.60 -5.75 -0.71
CA ARG A 23 12.34 -6.30 -1.28
C ARG A 23 11.17 -6.33 -0.29
N TRP A 24 11.10 -5.37 0.63
CA TRP A 24 10.15 -5.42 1.74
C TRP A 24 8.72 -5.00 1.34
N GLU A 25 8.52 -4.43 0.14
CA GLU A 25 7.24 -3.91 -0.31
C GLU A 25 6.21 -5.02 -0.57
N GLY A 26 6.66 -6.15 -1.11
CA GLY A 26 5.84 -7.36 -1.29
C GLY A 26 5.30 -7.93 0.02
N PRO A 27 6.16 -8.25 1.01
CA PRO A 27 5.69 -8.68 2.34
C PRO A 27 4.80 -7.65 3.01
N ALA A 28 5.17 -6.37 2.97
CA ALA A 28 4.39 -5.31 3.61
C ALA A 28 3.00 -5.20 2.98
N ALA A 29 2.89 -5.23 1.66
CA ALA A 29 1.61 -5.27 0.94
C ALA A 29 0.78 -6.51 1.33
N ALA A 30 1.39 -7.69 1.38
CA ALA A 30 0.68 -8.93 1.71
C ALA A 30 0.20 -8.95 3.17
N LEU A 31 1.04 -8.51 4.11
CA LEU A 31 0.70 -8.44 5.53
C LEU A 31 -0.38 -7.38 5.77
N GLY A 32 -0.25 -6.23 5.12
CA GLY A 32 -1.26 -5.18 5.16
C GLY A 32 -2.62 -5.67 4.66
N GLY A 33 -2.63 -6.36 3.51
CA GLY A 33 -3.84 -6.98 2.97
C GLY A 33 -4.44 -8.05 3.87
N LEU A 34 -3.61 -8.88 4.51
CA LEU A 34 -4.06 -9.88 5.48
C LEU A 34 -4.72 -9.24 6.70
N LEU A 35 -4.17 -8.13 7.20
CA LEU A 35 -4.73 -7.41 8.35
C LEU A 35 -6.07 -6.73 8.02
N TRP A 36 -6.23 -6.18 6.81
CA TRP A 36 -7.54 -5.68 6.36
C TRP A 36 -8.57 -6.79 6.16
N PHE A 37 -8.15 -7.95 5.66
CA PHE A 37 -9.03 -9.11 5.58
C PHE A 37 -9.43 -9.61 6.98
N LEU A 38 -8.49 -9.61 7.93
CA LEU A 38 -8.76 -9.96 9.32
C LEU A 38 -9.72 -8.97 9.98
N TYR A 39 -9.56 -7.66 9.73
CA TYR A 39 -10.51 -6.64 10.18
C TYR A 39 -11.94 -6.94 9.71
N TYR A 40 -12.11 -7.24 8.41
CA TYR A 40 -13.40 -7.65 7.86
C TYR A 40 -13.95 -8.92 8.53
N ALA A 41 -13.13 -9.96 8.67
CA ALA A 41 -13.55 -11.21 9.28
C ALA A 41 -13.99 -11.03 10.74
N VAL A 42 -13.30 -10.15 11.48
CA VAL A 42 -13.65 -9.78 12.85
C VAL A 42 -14.99 -9.06 12.91
N ASP A 43 -15.24 -8.11 12.00
CA ASP A 43 -16.50 -7.36 11.95
C ASP A 43 -17.70 -8.27 11.64
N VAL A 44 -17.54 -9.16 10.66
CA VAL A 44 -18.54 -10.18 10.33
C VAL A 44 -18.80 -11.11 11.51
N TRP A 45 -17.74 -11.60 12.16
CA TRP A 45 -17.87 -12.51 13.29
C TRP A 45 -18.55 -11.83 14.49
N ALA A 46 -18.19 -10.58 14.79
CA ALA A 46 -18.84 -9.79 15.83
C ALA A 46 -20.34 -9.62 15.53
N GLY A 47 -20.67 -9.26 14.29
CA GLY A 47 -22.07 -9.05 13.88
C GLY A 47 -22.90 -10.32 13.83
N LEU A 48 -22.30 -11.48 13.52
CA LEU A 48 -22.98 -12.77 13.65
C LEU A 48 -23.35 -13.09 15.10
N GLN A 49 -22.54 -12.68 16.08
CA GLN A 49 -22.80 -12.93 17.50
C GLN A 49 -23.82 -11.95 18.10
N THR A 50 -23.80 -10.69 17.69
CA THR A 50 -24.61 -9.62 18.31
C THR A 50 -25.82 -9.21 17.48
N GLY A 51 -25.87 -9.60 16.20
CA GLY A 51 -26.85 -9.12 15.22
C GLY A 51 -26.65 -7.65 14.82
N GLN A 52 -25.58 -6.99 15.28
CA GLN A 52 -25.32 -5.56 15.08
C GLN A 52 -23.91 -5.33 14.52
N VAL A 53 -23.69 -4.18 13.91
CA VAL A 53 -22.33 -3.75 13.52
C VAL A 53 -21.47 -3.61 14.77
N ALA A 54 -20.18 -3.95 14.69
CA ALA A 54 -19.28 -3.87 15.83
C ALA A 54 -19.27 -2.45 16.43
N SER A 55 -19.43 -2.35 17.75
CA SER A 55 -19.43 -1.05 18.44
C SER A 55 -18.07 -0.36 18.30
N SER A 56 -18.09 0.95 18.08
CA SER A 56 -16.88 1.80 18.13
C SER A 56 -16.29 1.93 19.53
N ASP A 57 -16.96 1.42 20.55
CA ASP A 57 -16.43 1.29 21.89
C ASP A 57 -15.38 0.16 21.94
N LEU A 58 -14.11 0.57 22.02
CA LEU A 58 -12.95 -0.30 22.13
C LEU A 58 -12.97 -1.15 23.41
N ASN A 59 -13.67 -0.72 24.45
CA ASN A 59 -13.73 -1.42 25.74
C ASN A 59 -14.92 -2.38 25.83
N ALA A 60 -15.86 -2.34 24.87
CA ALA A 60 -17.04 -3.19 24.91
C ALA A 60 -16.69 -4.68 24.72
N THR A 61 -15.75 -5.00 23.83
CA THR A 61 -15.28 -6.37 23.62
C THR A 61 -13.81 -6.43 23.21
N PRO A 62 -13.05 -7.48 23.61
CA PRO A 62 -11.69 -7.71 23.11
C PRO A 62 -11.64 -7.87 21.58
N LEU A 63 -12.76 -8.27 21.00
CA LEU A 63 -12.93 -8.44 19.56
C LEU A 63 -12.87 -7.10 18.81
N SER A 64 -13.45 -6.03 19.40
CA SER A 64 -13.34 -4.66 18.88
C SER A 64 -11.88 -4.21 18.83
N TRP A 65 -11.10 -4.48 19.89
CA TRP A 65 -9.67 -4.14 19.95
C TRP A 65 -8.87 -4.83 18.84
N LEU A 66 -9.12 -6.12 18.61
CA LEU A 66 -8.50 -6.87 17.52
C LEU A 66 -8.86 -6.29 16.15
N GLY A 67 -10.13 -5.92 15.95
CA GLY A 67 -10.61 -5.30 14.71
C GLY A 67 -9.88 -4.00 14.40
N PHE A 68 -9.94 -3.01 15.30
CA PHE A 68 -9.33 -1.71 15.08
C PHE A 68 -7.79 -1.78 15.00
N SER A 69 -7.15 -2.68 15.75
CA SER A 69 -5.70 -2.91 15.65
C SER A 69 -5.32 -3.51 14.31
N SER A 70 -6.13 -4.45 13.79
CA SER A 70 -5.92 -5.03 12.46
C SER A 70 -6.13 -3.98 11.38
N PHE A 71 -7.14 -3.11 11.52
CA PHE A 71 -7.36 -2.00 10.59
C PHE A 71 -6.17 -1.03 10.55
N GLY A 72 -5.72 -0.55 11.71
CA GLY A 72 -4.59 0.39 11.83
C GLY A 72 -3.25 -0.23 11.39
N GLY A 73 -2.98 -1.47 11.80
CA GLY A 73 -1.80 -2.22 11.37
C GLY A 73 -1.82 -2.47 9.86
N GLY A 74 -2.97 -2.82 9.30
CA GLY A 74 -3.15 -2.97 7.85
C GLY A 74 -2.78 -1.70 7.10
N LEU A 75 -3.36 -0.57 7.51
CA LEU A 75 -3.05 0.75 6.97
C LEU A 75 -1.54 1.04 6.98
N LEU A 76 -0.87 0.85 8.12
CA LEU A 76 0.57 1.08 8.25
C LEU A 76 1.40 0.24 7.28
N PHE A 77 1.15 -1.07 7.19
CA PHE A 77 1.92 -1.95 6.31
C PHE A 77 1.66 -1.67 4.83
N LEU A 78 0.42 -1.36 4.45
CA LEU A 78 0.07 -0.92 3.11
C LEU A 78 0.78 0.38 2.74
N ASP A 79 0.71 1.39 3.60
CA ASP A 79 1.33 2.69 3.35
C ASP A 79 2.85 2.60 3.28
N PHE A 80 3.44 1.77 4.14
CA PHE A 80 4.85 1.46 4.05
C PHE A 80 5.18 0.88 2.66
N ALA A 81 4.44 -0.15 2.22
CA ALA A 81 4.64 -0.74 0.89
C ALA A 81 4.52 0.29 -0.25
N LEU A 82 3.53 1.18 -0.17
CA LEU A 82 3.31 2.26 -1.13
C LEU A 82 4.44 3.28 -1.16
N VAL A 83 5.11 3.58 -0.04
CA VAL A 83 6.29 4.45 0.01
C VAL A 83 7.50 3.80 -0.67
N GLY A 84 7.66 2.48 -0.56
CA GLY A 84 8.79 1.74 -1.14
C GLY A 84 8.74 1.64 -2.66
N LEU A 85 7.54 1.46 -3.22
CA LEU A 85 7.35 1.20 -4.65
C LEU A 85 7.86 2.30 -5.60
N PRO A 86 7.66 3.62 -5.34
CA PRO A 86 8.26 4.70 -6.12
C PRO A 86 9.79 4.62 -6.24
N LEU A 87 10.48 4.06 -5.23
CA LEU A 87 11.94 3.95 -5.23
C LEU A 87 12.45 2.96 -6.30
N ARG A 88 11.58 2.09 -6.83
CA ARG A 88 11.88 1.15 -7.92
C ARG A 88 11.80 1.81 -9.31
N LEU A 89 11.20 2.99 -9.43
CA LEU A 89 11.04 3.69 -10.71
C LEU A 89 12.31 4.51 -11.02
N GLN A 90 12.95 4.24 -12.16
CA GLN A 90 14.19 4.92 -12.57
C GLN A 90 13.99 5.82 -13.80
N GLY A 91 12.88 5.67 -14.53
CA GLY A 91 12.66 6.24 -15.85
C GLY A 91 11.94 7.59 -15.89
N ARG A 92 11.25 7.83 -17.01
CA ARG A 92 10.55 9.09 -17.35
C ARG A 92 9.26 9.32 -16.55
N ALA A 93 8.77 8.36 -15.76
CA ALA A 93 7.54 8.47 -14.99
C ALA A 93 7.72 9.14 -13.60
N ARG A 94 8.75 9.99 -13.44
CA ARG A 94 9.09 10.62 -12.14
C ARG A 94 7.98 11.51 -11.57
N TRP A 95 7.22 12.18 -12.44
CA TRP A 95 6.15 13.09 -12.00
C TRP A 95 5.02 12.37 -11.27
N PRO A 96 4.33 11.36 -11.86
CA PRO A 96 3.31 10.60 -11.13
C PRO A 96 3.89 9.82 -9.94
N ALA A 97 5.14 9.35 -10.02
CA ALA A 97 5.81 8.68 -8.92
C ALA A 97 6.03 9.60 -7.69
N ARG A 98 6.39 10.87 -7.92
CA ARG A 98 6.54 11.87 -6.84
C ARG A 98 5.20 12.19 -6.18
N GLY A 99 4.14 12.37 -6.99
CA GLY A 99 2.79 12.57 -6.48
C GLY A 99 2.33 11.38 -5.62
N ALA A 100 2.55 10.16 -6.11
CA ALA A 100 2.27 8.94 -5.35
C ALA A 100 3.07 8.87 -4.05
N LEU A 101 4.36 9.24 -4.06
CA LEU A 101 5.22 9.24 -2.87
C LEU A 101 4.75 10.25 -1.82
N VAL A 102 4.38 11.48 -2.23
CA VAL A 102 3.86 12.49 -1.30
C VAL A 102 2.56 12.01 -0.66
N LEU A 103 1.66 11.44 -1.45
CA LEU A 103 0.40 10.88 -0.94
C LEU A 103 0.62 9.66 -0.04
N ALA A 104 1.57 8.79 -0.38
CA ALA A 104 1.93 7.64 0.45
C ALA A 104 2.54 8.08 1.78
N ALA A 105 3.39 9.12 1.78
CA ALA A 105 3.95 9.69 3.00
C ALA A 105 2.86 10.34 3.87
N LEU A 106 1.90 11.05 3.26
CA LEU A 106 0.77 11.62 3.96
C LEU A 106 -0.14 10.52 4.55
N ALA A 107 -0.41 9.46 3.79
CA ALA A 107 -1.13 8.29 4.25
C ALA A 107 -0.42 7.66 5.45
N LEU A 108 0.88 7.38 5.32
CA LEU A 108 1.70 6.80 6.39
C LEU A 108 1.69 7.67 7.65
N THR A 109 1.74 8.99 7.50
CA THR A 109 1.67 9.93 8.63
C THR A 109 0.30 9.83 9.33
N ALA A 110 -0.79 9.83 8.57
CA ALA A 110 -2.14 9.69 9.11
C ALA A 110 -2.34 8.32 9.79
N SER A 111 -1.88 7.24 9.18
CA SER A 111 -1.94 5.86 9.71
C SER A 111 -1.08 5.69 10.97
N THR A 112 0.06 6.38 11.04
CA THR A 112 0.90 6.43 12.24
C THR A 112 0.22 7.18 13.36
N LEU A 113 -0.37 8.34 13.08
CA LEU A 113 -1.15 9.10 14.07
C LEU A 113 -2.35 8.29 14.56
N TYR A 114 -3.09 7.65 13.66
CA TYR A 114 -4.20 6.75 14.00
C TYR A 114 -3.75 5.63 14.93
N SER A 115 -2.67 4.94 14.59
CA SER A 115 -2.15 3.81 15.39
C SER A 115 -1.58 4.26 16.74
N LEU A 116 -0.91 5.42 16.79
CA LEU A 116 -0.43 6.01 18.05
C LEU A 116 -1.58 6.34 18.99
N LEU A 117 -2.64 6.98 18.48
CA LEU A 117 -3.82 7.34 19.28
C LEU A 117 -4.60 6.10 19.73
N LEU A 118 -4.65 5.06 18.88
CA LEU A 118 -5.27 3.78 19.23
C LEU A 118 -4.46 3.03 20.31
N SER A 119 -3.13 3.09 20.26
CA SER A 119 -2.25 2.38 21.20
C SER A 119 -2.28 2.94 22.63
N GLY A 120 -2.74 4.18 22.82
CA GLY A 120 -2.68 4.87 24.11
C GLY A 120 -1.27 5.31 24.54
N LEU A 121 -0.27 5.20 23.66
CA LEU A 121 1.12 5.61 23.98
C LEU A 121 1.25 7.11 24.29
N THR A 122 0.38 7.95 23.72
CA THR A 122 0.39 9.41 23.90
C THR A 122 -0.70 9.91 24.85
N GLY A 123 -1.39 9.03 25.59
CA GLY A 123 -2.46 9.39 26.52
C GLY A 123 -3.64 8.42 26.49
N SER A 124 -4.86 8.93 26.67
CA SER A 124 -6.06 8.08 26.60
C SER A 124 -6.23 7.48 25.21
N VAL A 125 -6.66 6.22 25.13
CA VAL A 125 -7.00 5.56 23.87
C VAL A 125 -8.10 6.37 23.18
N ARG A 126 -7.87 6.76 21.92
CA ARG A 126 -8.79 7.55 21.12
C ARG A 126 -8.93 6.98 19.73
N LEU A 127 -10.16 6.67 19.34
CA LEU A 127 -10.50 6.31 17.96
C LEU A 127 -10.84 7.59 17.19
N VAL A 128 -9.92 8.09 16.38
CA VAL A 128 -10.13 9.26 15.53
C VAL A 128 -10.31 8.78 14.09
N GLN A 129 -11.57 8.58 13.70
CA GLN A 129 -11.92 7.98 12.41
C GLN A 129 -11.45 8.80 11.21
N GLU A 130 -11.33 10.11 11.38
CA GLU A 130 -10.86 11.06 10.38
C GLU A 130 -9.45 10.72 9.90
N PHE A 131 -8.54 10.33 10.81
CA PHE A 131 -7.19 9.92 10.43
C PHE A 131 -7.19 8.59 9.66
N GLY A 132 -8.06 7.65 10.05
CA GLY A 132 -8.26 6.40 9.31
C GLY A 132 -8.77 6.65 7.90
N ALA A 133 -9.77 7.53 7.75
CA ALA A 133 -10.34 7.91 6.46
C ALA A 133 -9.33 8.62 5.56
N ILE A 134 -8.57 9.59 6.10
CA ILE A 134 -7.49 10.27 5.38
C ILE A 134 -6.43 9.27 4.92
N GLY A 135 -6.05 8.33 5.80
CA GLY A 135 -5.14 7.23 5.47
C GLY A 135 -5.63 6.46 4.26
N VAL A 136 -6.81 5.83 4.36
CA VAL A 136 -7.41 5.02 3.28
C VAL A 136 -7.50 5.78 1.96
N LEU A 137 -8.04 7.02 1.97
CA LEU A 137 -8.19 7.83 0.76
C LEU A 137 -6.84 8.15 0.13
N SER A 138 -5.86 8.52 0.95
CA SER A 138 -4.51 8.85 0.47
C SER A 138 -3.80 7.63 -0.11
N SER A 139 -3.92 6.46 0.53
CA SER A 139 -3.40 5.18 0.02
C SER A 139 -4.05 4.82 -1.32
N CYS A 140 -5.37 5.02 -1.46
CA CYS A 140 -6.11 4.75 -2.69
C CYS A 140 -5.63 5.59 -3.87
N VAL A 141 -5.48 6.90 -3.65
CA VAL A 141 -5.01 7.83 -4.68
C VAL A 141 -3.54 7.57 -5.00
N SER A 142 -2.70 7.30 -3.99
CA SER A 142 -1.30 6.93 -4.17
C SER A 142 -1.14 5.65 -5.01
N ALA A 143 -1.85 4.57 -4.65
CA ALA A 143 -1.87 3.32 -5.40
C ALA A 143 -2.25 3.52 -6.87
N THR A 144 -3.24 4.38 -7.12
CA THR A 144 -3.71 4.72 -8.47
C THR A 144 -2.62 5.40 -9.29
N PHE A 145 -1.99 6.46 -8.75
CA PHE A 145 -0.88 7.16 -9.43
C PHE A 145 0.31 6.24 -9.67
N LEU A 146 0.62 5.40 -8.69
CA LEU A 146 1.70 4.44 -8.78
C LEU A 146 1.42 3.35 -9.81
N GLY A 147 0.18 2.88 -9.93
CA GLY A 147 -0.24 1.94 -10.98
C GLY A 147 -0.07 2.53 -12.38
N ILE A 148 -0.41 3.82 -12.56
CA ILE A 148 -0.17 4.56 -13.81
C ILE A 148 1.33 4.67 -14.10
N ALA A 149 2.14 5.02 -13.10
CA ALA A 149 3.59 5.18 -13.26
C ALA A 149 4.27 3.84 -13.61
N MET A 150 3.96 2.77 -12.87
CA MET A 150 4.52 1.43 -13.08
C MET A 150 4.06 0.79 -14.38
N GLY A 151 2.83 1.05 -14.82
CA GLY A 151 2.34 0.59 -16.11
C GLY A 151 3.08 1.23 -17.29
N ARG A 152 3.50 2.50 -17.16
CA ARG A 152 4.27 3.19 -18.20
C ARG A 152 5.72 2.71 -18.30
N GLU A 153 6.31 2.28 -17.19
CA GLU A 153 7.70 1.79 -17.17
C GLU A 153 7.82 0.27 -17.35
N ALA A 154 6.70 -0.45 -17.46
CA ALA A 154 6.65 -1.91 -17.55
C ALA A 154 7.45 -2.61 -16.42
N THR A 155 7.50 -1.98 -15.24
CA THR A 155 8.23 -2.47 -14.07
C THR A 155 7.47 -3.56 -13.32
N LEU A 156 6.15 -3.64 -13.53
CA LEU A 156 5.28 -4.67 -12.98
C LEU A 156 4.59 -5.48 -14.09
N PRO A 157 4.21 -6.74 -13.80
CA PRO A 157 3.28 -7.48 -14.63
C PRO A 157 1.99 -6.66 -14.86
N ARG A 158 1.47 -6.71 -16.10
CA ARG A 158 0.22 -6.04 -16.49
C ARG A 158 -0.92 -6.20 -15.47
N PRO A 159 -1.23 -7.39 -14.93
CA PRO A 159 -2.32 -7.53 -13.96
C PRO A 159 -2.07 -6.72 -12.68
N ALA A 160 -0.83 -6.67 -12.17
CA ALA A 160 -0.51 -5.92 -10.96
C ALA A 160 -0.59 -4.40 -11.17
N SER A 161 -0.10 -3.91 -12.32
CA SER A 161 -0.22 -2.49 -12.67
C SER A 161 -1.68 -2.08 -12.89
N THR A 162 -2.48 -2.90 -13.58
CA THR A 162 -3.91 -2.65 -13.77
C THR A 162 -4.63 -2.62 -12.43
N LEU A 163 -4.38 -3.59 -11.54
CA LEU A 163 -4.99 -3.63 -10.21
C LEU A 163 -4.64 -2.40 -9.37
N LEU A 164 -3.36 -1.98 -9.31
CA LEU A 164 -2.96 -0.76 -8.61
C LEU A 164 -3.70 0.46 -9.18
N ARG A 165 -3.76 0.57 -10.51
CA ARG A 165 -4.40 1.69 -11.19
C ARG A 165 -5.91 1.73 -10.93
N SER A 166 -6.58 0.59 -10.92
CA SER A 166 -8.02 0.53 -10.66
C SER A 166 -8.36 0.57 -9.16
N PHE A 167 -7.36 0.43 -8.28
CA PHE A 167 -7.59 0.26 -6.84
C PHE A 167 -8.39 1.41 -6.22
N GLY A 168 -8.03 2.66 -6.52
CA GLY A 168 -8.77 3.80 -5.97
C GLY A 168 -10.22 3.87 -6.45
N GLY A 169 -10.46 3.62 -7.74
CA GLY A 169 -11.82 3.57 -8.28
C GLY A 169 -12.64 2.40 -7.73
N LEU A 170 -12.01 1.24 -7.55
CA LEU A 170 -12.61 0.06 -6.92
C LEU A 170 -13.01 0.37 -5.47
N MET A 171 -12.12 0.97 -4.68
CA MET A 171 -12.42 1.31 -3.28
C MET A 171 -13.56 2.30 -3.17
N VAL A 172 -13.61 3.34 -4.01
CA VAL A 172 -14.74 4.29 -4.02
C VAL A 172 -16.05 3.57 -4.37
N ALA A 173 -16.04 2.72 -5.41
CA ALA A 173 -17.23 1.95 -5.79
C ALA A 173 -17.70 1.02 -4.67
N LEU A 174 -16.77 0.35 -3.98
CA LEU A 174 -17.07 -0.54 -2.86
C LEU A 174 -17.61 0.24 -1.65
N LEU A 175 -17.04 1.40 -1.32
CA LEU A 175 -17.54 2.26 -0.25
C LEU A 175 -18.93 2.84 -0.55
N ILE A 176 -19.22 3.16 -1.81
CA ILE A 176 -20.57 3.55 -2.21
C ILE A 176 -21.51 2.36 -2.05
N LEU A 177 -21.10 1.18 -2.53
CA LEU A 177 -21.91 -0.04 -2.46
C LEU A 177 -22.18 -0.49 -1.02
N SER A 178 -21.22 -0.30 -0.10
CA SER A 178 -21.42 -0.65 1.32
C SER A 178 -22.48 0.19 2.00
N ASN A 179 -22.75 1.41 1.50
CA ASN A 179 -23.86 2.24 1.97
C ASN A 179 -25.24 1.80 1.44
N PHE A 180 -25.27 0.89 0.45
CA PHE A 180 -26.52 0.29 -0.02
C PHE A 180 -26.78 -1.01 0.75
N HIS A 181 -27.41 -0.88 1.92
CA HIS A 181 -27.91 -2.00 2.70
C HIS A 181 -29.11 -2.65 1.98
N GLY A 182 -28.81 -3.52 1.02
CA GLY A 182 -29.79 -4.39 0.36
C GLY A 182 -30.32 -5.49 1.31
N PRO A 183 -30.62 -6.71 0.83
CA PRO A 183 -31.07 -7.82 1.69
C PRO A 183 -29.95 -8.38 2.59
N PHE A 184 -28.73 -7.84 2.51
CA PHE A 184 -27.58 -8.32 3.24
C PHE A 184 -27.42 -7.56 4.56
N PRO A 185 -26.96 -8.23 5.64
CA PRO A 185 -26.76 -7.59 6.92
C PRO A 185 -25.67 -6.51 6.88
N ALA A 186 -25.91 -5.39 7.56
CA ALA A 186 -24.99 -4.24 7.58
C ALA A 186 -23.57 -4.61 8.04
N TYR A 187 -23.43 -5.47 9.06
CA TYR A 187 -22.13 -5.93 9.57
C TYR A 187 -21.30 -6.70 8.52
N ALA A 188 -21.92 -7.23 7.47
CA ALA A 188 -21.21 -7.90 6.38
C ALA A 188 -20.91 -6.97 5.20
N MET A 189 -21.67 -5.88 5.06
CA MET A 189 -21.56 -4.93 3.95
C MET A 189 -20.61 -3.78 4.28
N ASP A 190 -20.62 -3.29 5.52
CA ASP A 190 -19.84 -2.12 5.95
C ASP A 190 -18.32 -2.39 5.89
N GLY A 191 -17.89 -3.58 6.32
CA GLY A 191 -16.49 -4.01 6.24
C GLY A 191 -16.06 -4.61 4.89
N LEU A 192 -17.01 -4.90 3.99
CA LEU A 192 -16.75 -5.59 2.70
C LEU A 192 -15.67 -4.92 1.84
N PRO A 193 -15.60 -3.57 1.74
CA PRO A 193 -14.54 -2.91 0.96
C PRO A 193 -13.15 -3.32 1.43
N PHE A 194 -12.95 -3.47 2.73
CA PHE A 194 -11.67 -3.84 3.33
C PHE A 194 -11.35 -5.33 3.14
N GLY A 195 -12.36 -6.20 3.16
CA GLY A 195 -12.18 -7.62 2.83
C GLY A 195 -11.70 -7.81 1.39
N ILE A 196 -12.37 -7.17 0.43
CA ILE A 196 -12.00 -7.24 -0.99
C ILE A 196 -10.64 -6.59 -1.24
N ALA A 197 -10.40 -5.41 -0.66
CA ALA A 197 -9.11 -4.75 -0.75
C ALA A 197 -7.99 -5.61 -0.16
N GLY A 198 -8.24 -6.27 0.96
CA GLY A 198 -7.29 -7.19 1.59
C GLY A 198 -6.85 -8.30 0.64
N LEU A 199 -7.78 -8.94 -0.06
CA LEU A 199 -7.47 -9.96 -1.07
C LEU A 199 -6.66 -9.40 -2.25
N VAL A 200 -7.02 -8.21 -2.74
CA VAL A 200 -6.27 -7.52 -3.81
C VAL A 200 -4.83 -7.24 -3.38
N TRP A 201 -4.62 -6.78 -2.14
CA TRP A 201 -3.30 -6.48 -1.60
C TRP A 201 -2.46 -7.72 -1.28
N ILE A 202 -3.07 -8.82 -0.84
CA ILE A 202 -2.40 -10.12 -0.73
C ILE A 202 -1.89 -10.58 -2.10
N PHE A 203 -2.75 -10.51 -3.13
CA PHE A 203 -2.35 -10.85 -4.49
C PHE A 203 -1.22 -9.96 -4.99
N LEU A 204 -1.36 -8.63 -4.88
CA LEU A 204 -0.33 -7.68 -5.27
C LEU A 204 0.98 -7.91 -4.53
N GLY A 205 0.95 -8.10 -3.21
CA GLY A 205 2.12 -8.40 -2.41
C GLY A 205 2.85 -9.66 -2.86
N SER A 206 2.11 -10.71 -3.20
CA SER A 206 2.68 -11.95 -3.75
C SER A 206 3.38 -11.74 -5.10
N VAL A 207 2.80 -10.91 -5.97
CA VAL A 207 3.39 -10.57 -7.28
C VAL A 207 4.63 -9.69 -7.09
N LEU A 208 4.56 -8.70 -6.21
CA LEU A 208 5.66 -7.79 -5.89
C LEU A 208 6.85 -8.51 -5.25
N TRP A 209 6.59 -9.51 -4.42
CA TRP A 209 7.63 -10.38 -3.84
C TRP A 209 8.38 -11.16 -4.93
N ARG A 210 7.64 -11.69 -5.91
CA ARG A 210 8.18 -12.53 -6.98
C ARG A 210 8.83 -11.72 -8.11
N THR A 211 8.47 -10.45 -8.28
CA THR A 211 8.96 -9.62 -9.38
C THR A 211 10.35 -9.04 -9.05
N PRO A 212 11.42 -9.39 -9.81
CA PRO A 212 12.73 -8.80 -9.60
C PRO A 212 12.75 -7.30 -9.97
N PRO A 213 13.58 -6.49 -9.31
CA PRO A 213 13.77 -5.10 -9.72
C PRO A 213 14.31 -5.05 -11.15
N VAL A 214 13.59 -4.36 -12.04
CA VAL A 214 14.01 -4.16 -13.44
C VAL A 214 15.07 -3.07 -13.47
N PHE A 215 16.35 -3.46 -13.48
CA PHE A 215 17.45 -2.54 -13.76
C PHE A 215 17.57 -2.37 -15.27
N ARG A 216 17.14 -1.22 -15.81
CA ARG A 216 17.56 -0.85 -17.17
C ARG A 216 19.02 -0.42 -17.10
N ALA A 217 19.89 -1.11 -17.85
CA ALA A 217 21.21 -0.56 -18.16
C ALA A 217 21.01 0.85 -18.75
N PRO A 218 21.82 1.85 -18.34
CA PRO A 218 21.79 3.14 -19.01
C PRO A 218 22.03 2.89 -20.50
N ALA A 219 21.17 3.47 -21.35
CA ALA A 219 21.42 3.47 -22.79
C ALA A 219 22.85 3.99 -22.98
N ALA A 220 23.67 3.23 -23.72
CA ALA A 220 24.97 3.73 -24.16
C ALA A 220 24.71 5.10 -24.80
N ALA A 221 25.42 6.11 -24.29
CA ALA A 221 25.36 7.43 -24.89
C ALA A 221 26.02 7.31 -26.27
N ASP A 222 25.21 7.29 -27.32
CA ASP A 222 25.64 7.46 -28.70
C ASP A 222 25.99 8.93 -28.98
#